data_AF-A0A4Q0SXU6-F1
#
_entry.id   AF-A0A4Q0SXU6-F1
#
_cell.length_a   1.000
_cell.length_b   1.000
_cell.length_c   1.000
_cell.angle_alpha   90.00
_cell.angle_beta   90.00
_cell.angle_gamma   90.00
#
_symmetry.space_group_name_H-M   'P 1'
#
loop_
_entity.id
_entity.type
_entity.pdbx_description
1 polymer ?
#
loop_
_entity_poly.entity_id
_entity_poly.type
_entity_poly.pdbx_seq_one_letter_code
_entity_poly.pdbx_strand_id
1 'polypeptide(L)'
;MNLISPSTPTKNVEASLILEVVDRTKTTAWVADRIRSAAQQNVISPSKQTFWEQLVLALLTSQQRSTPDSEVASFAKREPFPLSLEVYEQKSDDEIRVILKSFRFGGPITKFLRANLETLFGDPGIWGELSSVMQALAQADVKGHLADTINQERKVAHLLSENLCGIGPKQSRNLLQELGLARYEIPLDSRVAGWLGENLGWNIPIRI
;
A
#
# COMPACT_ATOMS: atom_id res chain seq x y z
N MET A 1 44.17 -26.84 32.05
CA MET A 1 42.73 -27.14 31.93
C MET A 1 41.98 -25.86 32.23
N ASN A 2 41.49 -25.15 31.21
CA ASN A 2 40.56 -24.02 31.36
C ASN A 2 39.61 -24.11 30.17
N LEU A 3 38.46 -24.75 30.41
CA LEU A 3 37.37 -24.86 29.47
C LEU A 3 36.68 -23.49 29.43
N ILE A 4 36.92 -22.76 28.35
CA ILE A 4 36.10 -21.59 28.00
C ILE A 4 34.69 -22.13 27.77
N SER A 5 33.77 -21.78 28.67
CA SER A 5 32.35 -22.10 28.49
C SER A 5 31.83 -21.38 27.24
N PRO A 6 30.99 -22.03 26.41
CA PRO A 6 30.35 -21.34 25.31
C PRO A 6 29.42 -20.28 25.91
N SER A 7 29.68 -19.01 25.62
CA SER A 7 28.70 -17.96 25.88
C SER A 7 27.42 -18.31 25.12
N THR A 8 26.35 -18.53 25.86
CA THR A 8 25.00 -18.69 25.31
C THR A 8 24.73 -17.51 24.37
N PRO A 9 24.26 -17.72 23.14
CA PRO A 9 23.87 -16.60 22.28
C PRO A 9 22.72 -15.89 22.98
N THR A 10 22.98 -14.70 23.52
CA THR A 10 21.95 -13.81 24.04
C THR A 10 20.91 -13.64 22.93
N LYS A 11 19.70 -14.19 23.14
CA LYS A 11 18.56 -13.93 22.26
C LYS A 11 18.47 -12.41 22.10
N ASN A 12 18.49 -11.94 20.86
CA ASN A 12 18.29 -10.53 20.57
C ASN A 12 16.93 -10.13 21.18
N VAL A 13 16.97 -9.27 22.20
CA VAL A 13 15.80 -8.86 22.98
C VAL A 13 14.80 -8.12 22.07
N GLU A 14 15.30 -7.30 21.14
CA GLU A 14 14.46 -6.60 20.17
C GLU A 14 13.71 -7.58 19.28
N ALA A 15 14.42 -8.59 18.73
CA ALA A 15 13.82 -9.61 17.90
C ALA A 15 12.74 -10.40 18.67
N SER A 16 12.97 -10.65 19.96
CA SER A 16 12.01 -11.35 20.81
C SER A 16 10.74 -10.54 21.03
N LEU A 17 10.86 -9.23 21.28
CA LEU A 17 9.71 -8.31 21.44
C LEU A 17 8.89 -8.18 20.15
N ILE A 18 9.57 -8.06 19.00
CA ILE A 18 8.89 -8.01 17.69
C ILE A 18 8.13 -9.30 17.43
N LEU A 19 8.77 -10.46 17.65
CA LEU A 19 8.14 -11.76 17.43
C LEU A 19 6.92 -11.98 18.34
N GLU A 20 6.96 -11.49 19.58
CA GLU A 20 5.80 -11.57 20.48
C GLU A 20 4.58 -10.82 19.91
N VAL A 21 4.79 -9.60 19.39
CA VAL A 21 3.71 -8.82 18.75
C VAL A 21 3.17 -9.53 17.51
N VAL A 22 4.07 -10.09 16.69
CA VAL A 22 3.68 -10.86 15.49
C VAL A 22 2.84 -12.08 15.90
N ASP A 23 3.30 -12.86 16.89
CA ASP A 23 2.60 -14.06 17.32
C ASP A 23 1.21 -13.78 17.88
N ARG A 24 1.04 -12.65 18.57
CA ARG A 24 -0.26 -12.20 19.08
C ARG A 24 -1.22 -11.72 18.00
N THR A 25 -0.71 -11.27 16.86
CA THR A 25 -1.52 -10.59 15.82
C THR A 25 -1.73 -11.43 14.56
N LYS A 26 -0.83 -12.36 14.23
CA LYS A 26 -0.81 -13.13 12.97
C LYS A 26 -2.07 -13.95 12.70
N THR A 27 -2.84 -14.29 13.73
CA THR A 27 -4.09 -15.05 13.61
C THR A 27 -5.33 -14.18 13.43
N THR A 28 -5.19 -12.85 13.56
CA THR A 28 -6.30 -11.92 13.31
C THR A 28 -6.68 -12.02 11.83
N ALA A 29 -7.99 -12.15 11.53
CA ALA A 29 -8.48 -12.45 10.18
C ALA A 29 -7.84 -11.56 9.09
N TRP A 30 -7.87 -10.23 9.25
CA TRP A 30 -7.32 -9.30 8.27
C TRP A 30 -5.78 -9.39 8.13
N VAL A 31 -5.05 -9.75 9.19
CA VAL A 31 -3.59 -9.97 9.14
C VAL A 31 -3.29 -11.26 8.38
N ALA A 32 -4.03 -12.34 8.70
CA ALA A 32 -3.90 -13.62 8.04
C ALA A 32 -4.23 -13.51 6.54
N ASP A 33 -5.25 -12.73 6.18
CA ASP A 33 -5.61 -12.45 4.78
C ASP A 33 -4.47 -11.73 4.05
N ARG A 34 -3.86 -10.72 4.69
CA ARG A 34 -2.72 -9.98 4.13
C ARG A 34 -1.49 -10.88 3.95
N ILE A 35 -1.20 -11.76 4.92
CA ILE A 35 -0.11 -12.75 4.82
C ILE A 35 -0.38 -13.70 3.65
N ARG A 36 -1.62 -14.20 3.51
CA ARG A 36 -1.98 -15.08 2.39
C ARG A 36 -1.81 -14.37 1.05
N SER A 37 -2.23 -13.10 0.95
CA SER A 37 -2.05 -12.29 -0.26
C SER A 37 -0.57 -12.10 -0.60
N ALA A 38 0.28 -11.77 0.38
CA ALA A 38 1.73 -11.60 0.16
C ALA A 38 2.43 -12.91 -0.23
N ALA A 39 1.90 -14.06 0.21
CA ALA A 39 2.42 -15.38 -0.14
C ALA A 39 1.97 -15.87 -1.53
N GLN A 40 1.00 -15.21 -2.18
CA GLN A 40 0.57 -15.59 -3.51
C GLN A 40 1.69 -15.39 -4.53
N GLN A 41 1.89 -16.41 -5.35
CA GLN A 41 2.73 -16.35 -6.54
C GLN A 41 1.83 -16.20 -7.76
N ASN A 42 2.34 -15.55 -8.82
CA ASN A 42 1.62 -15.34 -10.07
C ASN A 42 0.30 -14.58 -9.87
N VAL A 43 0.40 -13.40 -9.26
CA VAL A 43 -0.73 -12.48 -9.11
C VAL A 43 -1.12 -11.94 -10.49
N ILE A 44 -2.40 -11.71 -10.73
CA ILE A 44 -2.86 -11.11 -11.98
C ILE A 44 -2.55 -9.61 -11.92
N SER A 45 -1.82 -9.10 -12.91
CA SER A 45 -1.58 -7.65 -13.02
C SER A 45 -2.92 -6.90 -13.13
N PRO A 46 -3.12 -5.80 -12.39
CA PRO A 46 -4.40 -5.12 -12.33
C PRO A 46 -4.79 -4.51 -13.67
N SER A 47 -6.09 -4.53 -13.97
CA SER A 47 -6.66 -3.76 -15.07
C SER A 47 -6.61 -2.25 -14.77
N LYS A 48 -6.83 -1.40 -15.79
CA LYS A 48 -6.99 0.06 -15.59
C LYS A 48 -8.04 0.38 -14.52
N GLN A 49 -9.19 -0.30 -14.62
CA GLN A 49 -10.31 -0.13 -13.70
C GLN A 49 -9.91 -0.52 -12.27
N THR A 50 -9.34 -1.73 -12.10
CA THR A 50 -8.92 -2.23 -10.78
C THR A 50 -7.89 -1.31 -10.13
N PHE A 51 -6.90 -0.86 -10.90
CA PHE A 51 -5.90 0.07 -10.40
C PHE A 51 -6.53 1.40 -9.98
N TRP A 52 -7.41 1.95 -10.82
CA TRP A 52 -8.10 3.21 -10.55
C TRP A 52 -8.92 3.16 -9.26
N GLU A 53 -9.71 2.10 -9.06
CA GLU A 53 -10.51 1.92 -7.84
C GLU A 53 -9.63 1.87 -6.58
N GLN A 54 -8.52 1.12 -6.64
CA GLN A 54 -7.59 1.05 -5.52
C GLN A 54 -6.87 2.38 -5.27
N LEU A 55 -6.56 3.14 -6.32
CA LEU A 55 -6.02 4.49 -6.19
C LEU A 55 -7.02 5.43 -5.48
N VAL A 56 -8.30 5.39 -5.85
CA VAL A 56 -9.36 6.15 -5.18
C VAL A 56 -9.42 5.79 -3.69
N LEU A 57 -9.44 4.49 -3.36
CA LEU A 57 -9.48 4.03 -1.97
C LEU A 57 -8.22 4.42 -1.19
N ALA A 58 -7.03 4.35 -1.79
CA ALA A 58 -5.79 4.78 -1.16
C ALA A 58 -5.82 6.28 -0.78
N LEU A 59 -6.36 7.14 -1.64
CA LEU A 59 -6.51 8.56 -1.35
C LEU A 59 -7.54 8.81 -0.24
N LEU A 60 -8.66 8.09 -0.23
CA LEU A 60 -9.70 8.23 0.79
C LEU A 60 -9.24 7.75 2.18
N THR A 61 -8.37 6.74 2.25
CA THR A 61 -7.82 6.21 3.50
C THR A 61 -6.63 7.00 4.05
N SER A 62 -6.07 7.93 3.27
CA SER A 62 -4.81 8.62 3.61
C SER A 62 -4.82 9.40 4.94
N GLN A 63 -6.01 9.82 5.40
CA GLN A 63 -6.19 10.59 6.63
C GLN A 63 -7.36 10.11 7.50
N GLN A 64 -7.80 8.87 7.29
CA GLN A 64 -8.92 8.26 8.01
C GLN A 64 -8.56 6.85 8.49
N ARG A 65 -9.14 6.42 9.61
CA ARG A 65 -9.00 5.03 10.05
C ARG A 65 -9.84 4.16 9.11
N SER A 66 -9.18 3.29 8.34
CA SER A 66 -9.85 2.24 7.58
C SER A 66 -10.12 1.06 8.51
N THR A 67 -11.32 1.02 9.09
CA THR A 67 -11.84 -0.13 9.85
C THR A 67 -12.95 -0.82 9.03
N PRO A 68 -13.32 -2.08 9.34
CA PRO A 68 -14.36 -2.80 8.59
C PRO A 68 -15.69 -2.07 8.46
N ASP A 69 -16.05 -1.26 9.48
CA ASP A 69 -17.28 -0.46 9.53
C ASP A 69 -17.08 1.00 9.11
N SER A 70 -15.89 1.34 8.58
CA SER A 70 -15.60 2.71 8.15
C SER A 70 -16.40 3.07 6.90
N GLU A 71 -16.56 4.38 6.69
CA GLU A 71 -17.21 4.90 5.50
C GLU A 71 -16.49 4.47 4.21
N VAL A 72 -15.15 4.45 4.24
CA VAL A 72 -14.35 3.98 3.10
C VAL A 72 -14.59 2.50 2.83
N ALA A 73 -14.67 1.65 3.87
CA ALA A 73 -14.98 0.24 3.70
C ALA A 73 -16.39 0.02 3.14
N SER A 74 -17.36 0.84 3.55
CA SER A 74 -18.73 0.80 2.99
C SER A 74 -18.76 1.28 1.54
N PHE A 75 -17.94 2.28 1.20
CA PHE A 75 -17.80 2.80 -0.16
C PHE A 75 -17.16 1.79 -1.11
N ALA A 76 -16.12 1.10 -0.66
CA ALA A 76 -15.43 0.06 -1.41
C ALA A 76 -16.32 -1.15 -1.79
N LYS A 77 -17.40 -1.39 -1.03
CA LYS A 77 -18.34 -2.51 -1.25
C LYS A 77 -19.53 -2.17 -2.14
N ARG A 78 -19.66 -0.92 -2.60
CA ARG A 78 -20.81 -0.50 -3.42
C ARG A 78 -20.63 -1.00 -4.85
N GLU A 79 -21.70 -1.56 -5.39
CA GLU A 79 -21.76 -2.07 -6.76
C GLU A 79 -22.88 -1.36 -7.53
N PRO A 80 -22.60 -0.68 -8.66
CA PRO A 80 -21.25 -0.46 -9.22
C PRO A 80 -20.38 0.46 -8.33
N PHE A 81 -19.06 0.36 -8.46
CA PHE A 81 -18.14 1.22 -7.70
C PHE A 81 -18.44 2.71 -7.99
N PRO A 82 -18.70 3.55 -6.96
CA PRO A 82 -19.30 4.87 -7.18
C PRO A 82 -18.43 5.85 -7.98
N LEU A 83 -17.12 5.61 -8.03
CA LEU A 83 -16.14 6.39 -8.77
C LEU A 83 -15.32 5.50 -9.70
N SER A 84 -16.00 4.60 -10.43
CA SER A 84 -15.36 3.81 -11.48
C SER A 84 -14.68 4.72 -12.50
N LEU A 85 -13.73 4.19 -13.28
CA LEU A 85 -13.00 5.00 -14.26
C LEU A 85 -13.98 5.66 -15.24
N GLU A 86 -14.92 4.88 -15.75
CA GLU A 86 -16.00 5.34 -16.63
C GLU A 86 -16.84 6.46 -15.99
N VAL A 87 -17.27 6.27 -14.74
CA VAL A 87 -18.07 7.28 -14.02
C VAL A 87 -17.26 8.56 -13.82
N TYR A 88 -15.97 8.45 -13.52
CA TYR A 88 -15.11 9.60 -13.26
C TYR A 88 -14.80 10.41 -14.53
N GLU A 89 -14.63 9.72 -15.66
CA GLU A 89 -14.42 10.33 -16.98
C GLU A 89 -15.64 11.14 -17.45
N GLN A 90 -16.84 10.69 -17.11
CA GLN A 90 -18.09 11.32 -17.55
C GLN A 90 -18.57 12.47 -16.64
N LYS A 91 -18.04 12.56 -15.42
CA LYS A 91 -18.54 13.50 -14.40
C LYS A 91 -17.66 14.74 -14.23
N SER A 92 -18.34 15.86 -14.03
CA SER A 92 -17.70 17.12 -13.64
C SER A 92 -17.13 17.05 -12.22
N ASP A 93 -16.14 17.90 -11.92
CA ASP A 93 -15.55 17.99 -10.57
C ASP A 93 -16.59 18.26 -9.48
N ASP A 94 -17.63 19.05 -9.77
CA ASP A 94 -18.66 19.37 -8.79
C ASP A 94 -19.55 18.18 -8.48
N GLU A 95 -19.89 17.35 -9.46
CA GLU A 95 -20.60 16.09 -9.24
C GLU A 95 -19.75 15.10 -8.42
N ILE A 96 -18.45 15.00 -8.70
CA ILE A 96 -17.53 14.16 -7.93
C ILE A 96 -17.46 14.63 -6.47
N ARG A 97 -17.40 15.95 -6.23
CA ARG A 97 -17.40 16.49 -4.87
C ARG A 97 -18.67 16.17 -4.11
N VAL A 98 -19.82 16.07 -4.80
CA VAL A 98 -21.08 15.62 -4.17
C VAL A 98 -20.97 14.16 -3.74
N ILE A 99 -20.38 13.29 -4.56
CA ILE A 99 -20.13 11.87 -4.21
C ILE A 99 -19.20 11.78 -3.00
N LEU A 100 -18.17 12.63 -2.95
CA LEU A 100 -17.14 12.62 -1.91
C LEU A 100 -17.47 13.51 -0.69
N LYS A 101 -18.67 14.10 -0.61
CA LYS A 101 -19.00 15.15 0.38
C LYS A 101 -18.81 14.74 1.84
N SER A 102 -18.98 13.45 2.13
CA SER A 102 -18.90 12.88 3.47
C SER A 102 -17.48 12.48 3.85
N PHE A 103 -16.57 12.37 2.87
CA PHE A 103 -15.17 12.10 3.14
C PHE A 103 -14.42 13.37 3.50
N ARG A 104 -13.63 13.29 4.58
CA ARG A 104 -12.64 14.30 4.90
C ARG A 104 -11.72 14.51 3.71
N PHE A 105 -11.49 15.78 3.35
CA PHE A 105 -10.69 16.18 2.19
C PHE A 105 -11.26 15.80 0.82
N GLY A 106 -12.57 15.57 0.69
CA GLY A 106 -13.20 15.28 -0.60
C GLY A 106 -12.83 16.29 -1.70
N GLY A 107 -12.80 17.59 -1.40
CA GLY A 107 -12.38 18.64 -2.35
C GLY A 107 -10.94 18.47 -2.88
N PRO A 108 -9.91 18.47 -2.01
CA PRO A 108 -8.54 18.14 -2.42
C PRO A 108 -8.41 16.80 -3.14
N ILE A 109 -9.10 15.75 -2.69
CA ILE A 109 -9.05 14.42 -3.31
C ILE A 109 -9.60 14.45 -4.73
N THR A 110 -10.69 15.18 -5.02
CA THR A 110 -11.18 15.39 -6.39
C THR A 110 -10.09 15.98 -7.29
N LYS A 111 -9.34 16.97 -6.80
CA LYS A 111 -8.24 17.57 -7.58
C LYS A 111 -7.11 16.57 -7.84
N PHE A 112 -6.74 15.78 -6.82
CA PHE A 112 -5.71 14.75 -6.95
C PHE A 112 -6.11 13.67 -7.95
N LEU A 113 -7.36 13.19 -7.88
CA LEU A 113 -7.89 12.21 -8.81
C LEU A 113 -7.93 12.74 -10.24
N ARG A 114 -8.31 14.01 -10.46
CA ARG A 114 -8.29 14.59 -11.81
C ARG A 114 -6.87 14.69 -12.37
N ALA A 115 -5.91 15.14 -11.57
CA ALA A 115 -4.50 15.16 -11.97
C ALA A 115 -3.99 13.75 -12.29
N ASN A 116 -4.31 12.76 -11.44
CA ASN A 116 -3.89 11.38 -11.63
C ASN A 116 -4.52 10.74 -12.87
N LEU A 117 -5.78 11.06 -13.19
CA LEU A 117 -6.44 10.59 -14.42
C LEU A 117 -5.65 11.03 -15.65
N GLU A 118 -5.28 12.31 -15.71
CA GLU A 118 -4.48 12.87 -16.80
C GLU A 118 -3.07 12.25 -16.84
N THR A 119 -2.37 12.18 -15.70
CA THR A 119 -1.04 11.57 -15.64
C THR A 119 -1.04 10.11 -16.09
N LEU A 120 -2.05 9.33 -15.72
CA LEU A 120 -2.13 7.92 -16.05
C LEU A 120 -2.58 7.69 -17.50
N PHE A 121 -3.64 8.37 -17.93
CA PHE A 121 -4.40 8.01 -19.12
C PHE A 121 -4.52 9.13 -20.16
N GLY A 122 -3.96 10.31 -19.89
CA GLY A 122 -3.92 11.43 -20.83
C GLY A 122 -2.94 11.21 -22.00
N ASP A 123 -2.62 12.28 -22.70
CA ASP A 123 -1.71 12.27 -23.86
C ASP A 123 -0.59 13.32 -23.69
N PRO A 124 0.64 12.92 -23.28
CA PRO A 124 1.08 11.54 -22.98
C PRO A 124 0.70 11.09 -21.55
N GLY A 125 0.28 9.84 -21.42
CA GLY A 125 0.00 9.18 -20.13
C GLY A 125 1.03 8.08 -19.79
N ILE A 126 1.22 7.78 -18.50
CA ILE A 126 2.24 6.83 -18.03
C ILE A 126 1.73 5.38 -17.86
N TRP A 127 0.44 5.11 -18.11
CA TRP A 127 -0.14 3.79 -17.85
C TRP A 127 0.60 2.64 -18.56
N GLY A 128 1.06 2.85 -19.79
CA GLY A 128 1.80 1.84 -20.55
C GLY A 128 3.07 1.38 -19.83
N GLU A 129 3.86 2.34 -19.35
CA GLU A 129 5.07 2.06 -18.55
C GLU A 129 4.70 1.40 -17.23
N LEU A 130 3.77 2.00 -16.47
CA LEU A 130 3.40 1.52 -15.15
C LEU A 130 2.84 0.09 -15.19
N SER A 131 1.94 -0.20 -16.14
CA SER A 131 1.37 -1.54 -16.31
C SER A 131 2.40 -2.58 -16.71
N SER A 132 3.40 -2.21 -17.52
CA SER A 132 4.50 -3.11 -17.89
C SER A 132 5.35 -3.49 -16.66
N VAL A 133 5.70 -2.52 -15.81
CA VAL A 133 6.49 -2.80 -14.60
C VAL A 133 5.66 -3.61 -13.58
N MET A 134 4.37 -3.29 -13.40
CA MET A 134 3.48 -4.08 -12.54
C MET A 134 3.31 -5.52 -13.05
N GLN A 135 3.22 -5.72 -14.36
CA GLN A 135 3.13 -7.05 -14.97
C GLN A 135 4.40 -7.87 -14.72
N ALA A 136 5.58 -7.27 -14.88
CA ALA A 136 6.83 -7.93 -14.58
C ALA A 136 6.92 -8.35 -13.09
N LEU A 137 6.46 -7.48 -12.18
CA LEU A 137 6.42 -7.77 -10.75
C LEU A 137 5.45 -8.89 -10.40
N ALA A 138 4.25 -8.88 -11.00
CA ALA A 138 3.25 -9.93 -10.85
C ALA A 138 3.76 -11.33 -11.24
N GLN A 139 4.60 -11.39 -12.29
CA GLN A 139 5.15 -12.62 -12.87
C GLN A 139 6.50 -13.05 -12.28
N ALA A 140 7.08 -12.27 -11.37
CA ALA A 140 8.41 -12.56 -10.83
C ALA A 140 8.43 -13.90 -10.07
N ASP A 141 9.34 -14.80 -10.48
CA ASP A 141 9.69 -16.00 -9.71
C ASP A 141 10.68 -15.62 -8.61
N VAL A 142 10.22 -15.75 -7.38
CA VAL A 142 10.90 -15.26 -6.20
C VAL A 142 11.91 -16.27 -5.67
N LYS A 143 11.86 -17.54 -6.10
CA LYS A 143 12.71 -18.60 -5.57
C LYS A 143 14.20 -18.46 -5.94
N GLY A 144 14.55 -17.58 -6.88
CA GLY A 144 15.95 -17.32 -7.28
C GLY A 144 16.40 -15.85 -7.25
N HIS A 145 15.47 -14.89 -7.08
CA HIS A 145 15.72 -13.47 -7.38
C HIS A 145 15.13 -12.52 -6.32
N LEU A 146 15.31 -12.85 -5.04
CA LEU A 146 14.78 -12.06 -3.92
C LEU A 146 15.18 -10.58 -3.98
N ALA A 147 16.49 -10.30 -4.14
CA ALA A 147 17.00 -8.93 -4.18
C ALA A 147 16.43 -8.13 -5.35
N ASP A 148 16.30 -8.76 -6.52
CA ASP A 148 15.73 -8.14 -7.71
C ASP A 148 14.25 -7.83 -7.51
N THR A 149 13.50 -8.76 -6.90
CA THR A 149 12.08 -8.57 -6.60
C THR A 149 11.87 -7.40 -5.65
N ILE A 150 12.65 -7.32 -4.56
CA ILE A 150 12.61 -6.19 -3.62
C ILE A 150 12.90 -4.86 -4.35
N ASN A 151 13.92 -4.84 -5.21
CA ASN A 151 14.27 -3.63 -5.96
C ASN A 151 13.17 -3.22 -6.96
N GLN A 152 12.49 -4.18 -7.58
CA GLN A 152 11.36 -3.89 -8.47
C GLN A 152 10.15 -3.36 -7.68
N GLU A 153 9.81 -3.94 -6.53
CA GLU A 153 8.74 -3.41 -5.66
C GLU A 153 9.03 -1.96 -5.26
N ARG A 154 10.27 -1.65 -4.87
CA ARG A 154 10.72 -0.27 -4.58
C ARG A 154 10.61 0.64 -5.79
N LYS A 155 11.04 0.18 -6.96
CA LYS A 155 10.96 0.96 -8.20
C LYS A 155 9.51 1.33 -8.51
N VAL A 156 8.57 0.39 -8.44
CA VAL A 156 7.15 0.69 -8.65
C VAL A 156 6.62 1.63 -7.58
N ALA A 157 6.97 1.42 -6.31
CA ALA A 157 6.56 2.31 -5.22
C ALA A 157 7.08 3.74 -5.41
N HIS A 158 8.27 3.92 -5.98
CA HIS A 158 8.83 5.23 -6.34
C HIS A 158 8.11 5.85 -7.53
N LEU A 159 7.91 5.10 -8.62
CA LEU A 159 7.14 5.58 -9.78
C LEU A 159 5.76 6.08 -9.37
N LEU A 160 5.04 5.33 -8.53
CA LEU A 160 3.75 5.74 -7.99
C LEU A 160 3.87 7.01 -7.14
N SER A 161 4.88 7.07 -6.26
CA SER A 161 5.08 8.19 -5.34
C SER A 161 5.50 9.49 -6.03
N GLU A 162 6.23 9.40 -7.13
CA GLU A 162 6.80 10.56 -7.83
C GLU A 162 5.82 11.14 -8.85
N ASN A 163 4.94 10.30 -9.41
CA ASN A 163 4.04 10.71 -10.48
C ASN A 163 2.60 10.94 -10.02
N LEU A 164 2.12 10.27 -8.96
CA LEU A 164 0.71 10.37 -8.55
C LEU A 164 0.52 11.37 -7.42
N CYS A 165 -0.32 12.36 -7.68
CA CYS A 165 -0.73 13.37 -6.72
C CYS A 165 -1.47 12.74 -5.52
N GLY A 166 -1.08 13.14 -4.31
CA GLY A 166 -1.64 12.60 -3.07
C GLY A 166 -1.12 11.22 -2.67
N ILE A 167 -0.23 10.61 -3.46
CA ILE A 167 0.39 9.31 -3.18
C ILE A 167 1.84 9.52 -2.73
N GLY A 168 2.06 9.55 -1.41
CA GLY A 168 3.41 9.60 -0.84
C GLY A 168 4.05 8.21 -0.68
N PRO A 169 5.27 8.12 -0.14
CA PRO A 169 6.03 6.87 0.01
C PRO A 169 5.30 5.76 0.78
N LYS A 170 4.47 6.14 1.77
CA LYS A 170 3.60 5.20 2.49
C LYS A 170 2.45 4.72 1.61
N GLN A 171 1.76 5.66 0.96
CA GLN A 171 0.55 5.34 0.20
C GLN A 171 0.85 4.51 -1.04
N SER A 172 2.01 4.71 -1.69
CA SER A 172 2.42 3.86 -2.80
C SER A 172 2.62 2.40 -2.38
N ARG A 173 3.21 2.17 -1.20
CA ARG A 173 3.36 0.80 -0.64
C ARG A 173 2.04 0.20 -0.21
N ASN A 174 1.16 0.98 0.41
CA ASN A 174 -0.21 0.55 0.70
C ASN A 174 -0.91 0.12 -0.58
N LEU A 175 -0.90 0.95 -1.61
CA LEU A 175 -1.53 0.68 -2.89
C LEU A 175 -1.00 -0.61 -3.53
N LEU A 176 0.32 -0.83 -3.54
CA LEU A 176 0.89 -2.08 -4.03
C LEU A 176 0.45 -3.30 -3.22
N GLN A 177 0.32 -3.16 -1.91
CA GLN A 177 -0.19 -4.25 -1.07
C GLN A 177 -1.67 -4.55 -1.35
N GLU A 178 -2.52 -3.53 -1.51
CA GLU A 178 -3.94 -3.73 -1.85
C GLU A 178 -4.13 -4.31 -3.26
N LEU A 179 -3.20 -4.05 -4.18
CA LEU A 179 -3.14 -4.70 -5.49
C LEU A 179 -2.56 -6.12 -5.46
N GLY A 180 -2.09 -6.59 -4.30
CA GLY A 180 -1.44 -7.90 -4.15
C GLY A 180 -0.04 -7.98 -4.78
N LEU A 181 0.56 -6.85 -5.16
CA LEU A 181 1.84 -6.80 -5.87
C LEU A 181 3.05 -6.68 -4.94
N ALA A 182 2.86 -6.33 -3.67
CA ALA A 182 3.95 -6.22 -2.69
C ALA A 182 4.04 -7.47 -1.80
N ARG A 183 5.21 -8.10 -1.78
CA ARG A 183 5.53 -9.26 -0.93
C ARG A 183 6.53 -8.90 0.17
N TYR A 184 7.41 -7.94 -0.11
CA TYR A 184 8.54 -7.59 0.75
C TYR A 184 8.53 -6.13 1.21
N GLU A 185 7.93 -5.23 0.43
CA GLU A 185 7.77 -3.84 0.82
C GLU A 185 6.63 -3.69 1.84
N ILE A 186 6.96 -3.02 2.96
CA ILE A 186 6.03 -2.73 4.04
C ILE A 186 5.84 -1.21 4.20
N PRO A 187 4.61 -0.72 4.29
CA PRO A 187 4.35 0.68 4.58
C PRO A 187 4.79 0.99 6.02
N LEU A 188 5.74 1.89 6.19
CA LEU A 188 6.10 2.41 7.50
C LEU A 188 5.21 3.60 7.82
N ASP A 189 4.37 3.45 8.84
CA ASP A 189 3.52 4.55 9.33
C ASP A 189 3.93 5.03 10.73
N SER A 190 3.33 6.14 11.16
CA SER A 190 3.66 6.77 12.43
C SER A 190 3.37 5.89 13.65
N ARG A 191 2.48 4.89 13.53
CA ARG A 191 2.22 3.95 14.62
C ARG A 191 3.34 2.93 14.73
N VAL A 192 3.82 2.42 13.60
CA VAL A 192 4.98 1.52 13.57
C VAL A 192 6.22 2.23 14.09
N ALA A 193 6.51 3.43 13.60
CA ALA A 193 7.66 4.20 14.09
C ALA A 193 7.52 4.61 15.56
N GLY A 194 6.32 5.01 15.99
CA GLY A 194 6.04 5.31 17.39
C GLY A 194 6.29 4.10 18.29
N TRP A 195 5.76 2.93 17.91
CA TRP A 195 5.98 1.70 18.66
C TRP A 195 7.47 1.32 18.73
N LEU A 196 8.21 1.41 17.61
CA LEU A 196 9.64 1.12 17.58
C LEU A 196 10.45 2.11 18.42
N GLY A 197 10.09 3.39 18.41
CA GLY A 197 10.70 4.41 19.26
C GLY A 197 10.45 4.17 20.74
N GLU A 198 9.21 3.88 21.12
CA GLU A 198 8.81 3.66 22.52
C GLU A 198 9.37 2.36 23.11
N ASN A 199 9.45 1.29 22.31
CA ASN A 199 9.80 -0.05 22.82
C ASN A 199 11.25 -0.43 22.56
N LEU A 200 11.88 0.10 21.50
CA LEU A 200 13.25 -0.24 21.10
C LEU A 200 14.20 0.96 21.08
N GLY A 201 13.71 2.18 21.29
CA GLY A 201 14.53 3.40 21.22
C GLY A 201 14.96 3.78 19.80
N TRP A 202 14.31 3.23 18.76
CA TRP A 202 14.66 3.51 17.38
C TRP A 202 14.15 4.89 16.95
N ASN A 203 15.05 5.76 16.50
CA ASN A 203 14.67 7.08 15.99
C ASN A 203 14.45 7.03 14.48
N ILE A 204 13.22 6.77 14.07
CA ILE A 204 12.83 6.71 12.66
C ILE A 204 12.17 8.03 12.25
N PRO A 205 12.84 8.87 11.43
CA PRO A 205 12.23 10.10 10.97
C PRO A 205 11.11 9.79 9.98
N ILE A 206 9.86 9.94 10.40
CA ILE A 206 8.72 9.88 9.48
C ILE A 206 8.51 11.25 8.86
N ARG A 207 8.79 11.36 7.56
CA ARG A 207 8.31 12.48 6.75
C ARG A 207 6.85 12.18 6.39
N ILE A 208 5.93 12.89 7.05
CA ILE A 208 4.49 12.83 6.76
C ILE A 208 4.20 13.73 5.57
#